data_AF-A0A7S4JHU7-F1
#
_entry.id   AF-A0A7S4JHU7-F1
#
_cell.length_a   1.000
_cell.length_b   1.000
_cell.length_c   1.000
_cell.angle_alpha   90.00
_cell.angle_beta   90.00
_cell.angle_gamma   90.00
#
_symmetry.space_group_name_H-M   'P 1'
#
loop_
_entity.id
_entity.type
_entity.pdbx_description
1 polymer ?
#
loop_
_entity_poly.entity_id
_entity_poly.type
_entity_poly.pdbx_seq_one_letter_code
_entity_poly.pdbx_strand_id
1 'polypeptide(L)'
;ETMRQKYDQHGSAAVQGQGFMDAGFFFTMLFGSERFEPYIGTLALATAASMEGQLSLRRMEVRQQKREVELAVGLVKMMAPMLEEAPDVEAFKESLKKEATDLANLSFGDCLLFVVAE
;
A
#
# COMPACT_ATOMS: atom_id res chain seq x y z
N GLU A 1 28.03 6.33 -4.14
CA GLU A 1 28.13 5.49 -5.34
C GLU A 1 26.82 4.77 -5.58
N THR A 2 26.32 4.83 -6.81
CA THR A 2 25.10 4.11 -7.18
C THR A 2 25.41 2.62 -7.31
N MET A 3 24.40 1.78 -7.11
CA MET A 3 24.50 0.33 -7.31
C MET A 3 25.03 -0.03 -8.70
N ARG A 4 24.69 0.79 -9.69
CA ARG A 4 25.18 0.70 -11.05
C ARG A 4 26.69 0.90 -11.15
N GLN A 5 27.26 1.91 -10.49
CA GLN A 5 28.71 2.14 -10.48
C GLN A 5 29.48 0.96 -9.88
N LYS A 6 28.97 0.32 -8.83
CA LYS A 6 29.61 -0.86 -8.22
C LYS A 6 29.56 -2.09 -9.11
N TYR A 7 28.43 -2.31 -9.79
CA TYR A 7 28.30 -3.36 -10.79
C TYR A 7 29.25 -3.14 -11.96
N ASP A 8 29.33 -1.90 -12.47
CA ASP A 8 30.18 -1.56 -13.61
C ASP A 8 31.68 -1.80 -13.30
N GLN A 9 32.12 -1.64 -12.05
CA GLN A 9 33.51 -1.83 -11.63
C GLN A 9 33.89 -3.29 -11.33
N HIS A 10 32.97 -4.06 -10.75
CA HIS A 10 33.29 -5.36 -10.12
C HIS A 10 32.38 -6.51 -10.58
N GLY A 11 31.52 -6.24 -11.56
CA GLY A 11 30.57 -7.21 -12.11
C GLY A 11 29.48 -7.63 -11.11
N SER A 12 28.79 -8.71 -11.44
CA SER A 12 27.68 -9.24 -10.62
C SER A 12 28.10 -9.64 -9.21
N ALA A 13 29.37 -10.03 -9.01
CA ALA A 13 29.92 -10.41 -7.70
C ALA A 13 29.86 -9.29 -6.66
N ALA A 14 29.92 -8.01 -7.06
CA ALA A 14 29.84 -6.88 -6.13
C ALA A 14 28.42 -6.54 -5.68
N VAL A 15 27.42 -7.22 -6.22
CA VAL A 15 26.00 -6.99 -5.92
C VAL A 15 25.31 -8.26 -5.41
N GLN A 16 25.97 -9.42 -5.52
CA GLN A 16 25.56 -10.68 -4.94
C GLN A 16 25.66 -10.61 -3.41
N GLY A 17 24.51 -10.52 -2.74
CA GLY A 17 24.43 -10.44 -1.27
C GLY A 17 23.67 -9.21 -0.76
N GLN A 18 23.39 -8.23 -1.62
CA GLN A 18 22.33 -7.29 -1.30
C GLN A 18 21.00 -8.00 -1.50
N GLY A 19 20.17 -8.07 -0.46
CA GLY A 19 18.87 -8.72 -0.49
C GLY A 19 17.96 -8.05 -1.51
N PHE A 20 18.05 -8.48 -2.76
CA PHE A 20 17.10 -8.11 -3.79
C PHE A 20 15.80 -8.80 -3.42
N MET A 21 14.82 -8.00 -3.00
CA MET A 21 13.42 -8.40 -3.06
C MET A 21 13.14 -8.83 -4.50
N ASP A 22 12.45 -9.96 -4.66
CA ASP A 22 12.08 -10.45 -5.98
C ASP A 22 11.33 -9.35 -6.73
N ALA A 23 11.79 -9.02 -7.94
CA ALA A 23 11.25 -7.91 -8.71
C ALA A 23 9.79 -8.18 -9.10
N GLY A 24 9.46 -9.44 -9.40
CA GLY A 24 8.09 -9.86 -9.67
C GLY A 24 7.19 -9.59 -8.47
N PHE A 25 7.58 -10.10 -7.31
CA PHE A 25 6.89 -9.87 -6.04
C PHE A 25 6.72 -8.38 -5.71
N PHE A 26 7.77 -7.57 -5.90
CA PHE A 26 7.71 -6.13 -5.68
C PHE A 26 6.67 -5.44 -6.56
N PHE A 27 6.67 -5.71 -7.86
CA PHE A 27 5.72 -5.09 -8.78
C PHE A 27 4.29 -5.64 -8.59
N THR A 28 4.14 -6.93 -8.30
CA THR A 28 2.85 -7.49 -7.94
C THR A 28 2.31 -6.86 -6.67
N MET A 29 3.14 -6.59 -5.66
CA MET A 29 2.71 -5.85 -4.47
C MET A 29 2.36 -4.40 -4.81
N LEU A 30 3.25 -3.69 -5.51
CA LEU A 30 3.08 -2.26 -5.84
C LEU A 30 1.80 -1.99 -6.64
N PHE A 31 1.53 -2.79 -7.67
CA PHE A 31 0.38 -2.61 -8.56
C PHE A 31 -0.84 -3.44 -8.15
N GLY A 32 -0.64 -4.55 -7.42
CA GLY A 32 -1.72 -5.38 -6.90
C GLY A 32 -2.39 -4.81 -5.66
N SER A 33 -1.73 -3.89 -4.93
CA SER A 33 -2.28 -3.25 -3.73
C SER A 33 -3.11 -1.99 -4.01
N GLU A 34 -3.26 -1.54 -5.26
CA GLU A 34 -3.92 -0.25 -5.56
C GLU A 34 -5.37 -0.18 -5.03
N ARG A 35 -6.13 -1.27 -5.11
CA ARG A 35 -7.49 -1.33 -4.57
C ARG A 35 -7.55 -1.28 -3.03
N PHE A 36 -6.43 -1.53 -2.34
CA PHE A 36 -6.33 -1.39 -0.90
C PHE A 36 -5.99 0.05 -0.47
N GLU A 37 -5.55 0.91 -1.39
CA GLU A 37 -5.13 2.28 -1.08
C GLU A 37 -6.20 3.12 -0.35
N PRO A 38 -7.52 3.02 -0.65
CA PRO A 38 -8.54 3.72 0.13
C PRO A 38 -8.59 3.32 1.61
N TYR A 39 -8.09 2.15 1.98
CA TYR A 39 -8.15 1.58 3.33
C TYR A 39 -6.83 1.69 4.09
N ILE A 40 -5.72 1.43 3.41
CA ILE A 40 -4.38 1.39 4.00
C ILE A 40 -3.41 2.39 3.38
N GLY A 41 -3.85 3.22 2.43
CA GLY A 41 -3.02 4.22 1.77
C GLY A 41 -1.90 3.60 0.93
N THR A 42 -1.04 4.46 0.40
CA THR A 42 0.15 4.01 -0.33
C THR A 42 1.11 3.29 0.62
N LEU A 43 1.60 2.12 0.23
CA LEU A 43 2.55 1.35 1.05
C LEU A 43 3.83 2.14 1.33
N ALA A 44 4.41 1.94 2.51
CA ALA A 44 5.66 2.61 2.92
C ALA A 44 6.82 2.31 1.96
N LEU A 45 6.87 1.09 1.43
CA LEU A 45 7.87 0.64 0.45
C LEU A 45 7.73 1.39 -0.89
N ALA A 46 6.50 1.57 -1.38
CA ALA A 46 6.20 2.35 -2.57
C ALA A 46 6.55 3.84 -2.37
N THR A 47 6.23 4.36 -1.18
CA THR A 47 6.59 5.73 -0.78
C THR A 47 8.11 5.90 -0.79
N ALA A 48 8.87 4.97 -0.20
CA ALA A 48 10.32 5.00 -0.18
C ALA A 48 10.94 4.90 -1.60
N ALA A 49 10.37 4.05 -2.46
CA ALA A 49 10.81 3.92 -3.85
C ALA A 49 10.62 5.23 -4.63
N SER A 50 9.49 5.93 -4.43
CA SER A 50 9.23 7.22 -5.06
C SER A 50 10.18 8.37 -4.64
N MET A 51 10.94 8.18 -3.56
CA MET A 51 11.79 9.23 -2.99
C MET A 51 13.20 9.28 -3.58
N GLU A 52 13.55 8.40 -4.52
CA GLU A 52 14.82 8.40 -5.26
C GLU A 52 16.08 8.59 -4.37
N GLY A 53 16.05 8.09 -3.13
CA GLY A 53 17.16 8.20 -2.16
C GLY A 53 17.17 9.45 -1.28
N GLN A 54 16.19 10.36 -1.39
CA GLN A 54 16.01 11.50 -0.47
C GLN A 54 15.22 11.13 0.79
N LEU A 55 15.59 10.02 1.43
CA LEU A 55 14.94 9.49 2.64
C LEU A 55 15.40 10.27 3.87
N SER A 56 14.70 11.33 4.23
CA SER A 56 14.81 11.92 5.56
C SER A 56 13.66 11.46 6.45
N LEU A 57 13.97 11.09 7.71
CA LEU A 57 12.97 10.65 8.68
C LEU A 57 11.82 11.66 8.81
N ARG A 58 12.16 12.96 8.82
CA ARG A 58 11.18 14.05 8.87
C ARG A 58 10.25 14.08 7.66
N ARG A 59 10.74 13.82 6.45
CA ARG A 59 9.89 13.79 5.25
C ARG A 59 8.98 12.55 5.25
N MET A 60 9.49 11.41 5.71
CA MET A 60 8.68 10.20 5.88
C MET A 60 7.55 10.42 6.88
N GLU A 61 7.84 11.06 8.02
CA GLU A 61 6.84 11.37 9.05
C GLU A 61 5.73 12.29 8.53
N VAL A 62 6.09 13.37 7.82
CA VAL A 62 5.10 14.28 7.22
C VAL A 62 4.21 13.56 6.20
N ARG A 63 4.78 12.66 5.39
CA ARG A 63 4.00 11.86 4.43
C ARG A 63 3.11 10.84 5.13
N GLN A 64 3.60 10.23 6.21
CA GLN A 64 2.83 9.31 7.02
C GLN A 64 1.61 10.01 7.63
N GLN A 65 1.79 11.21 8.20
CA GLN A 65 0.69 12.03 8.72
C GLN A 65 -0.30 12.39 7.61
N LYS A 66 0.18 12.80 6.43
CA LYS A 66 -0.68 13.07 5.28
C LYS A 66 -1.54 11.86 4.91
N ARG A 67 -0.92 10.67 4.82
CA ARG A 67 -1.60 9.41 4.52
C ARG A 67 -2.70 9.13 5.55
N GLU A 68 -2.41 9.28 6.83
CA GLU A 68 -3.39 9.05 7.90
C GLU A 68 -4.59 10.01 7.82
N VAL A 69 -4.34 11.28 7.50
CA VAL A 69 -5.42 12.27 7.30
C VAL A 69 -6.27 11.93 6.09
N GLU A 70 -5.66 11.54 4.96
CA GLU A 70 -6.38 11.14 3.75
C GLU A 70 -7.25 9.91 4.01
N LEU A 71 -6.75 8.93 4.76
CA LEU A 71 -7.51 7.75 5.18
C LEU A 71 -8.66 8.10 6.12
N ALA A 72 -8.45 8.99 7.08
CA ALA A 72 -9.51 9.43 7.98
C ALA A 72 -10.65 10.12 7.21
N VAL A 73 -10.31 10.98 6.25
CA VAL A 73 -11.30 11.62 5.37
C VAL A 73 -11.99 10.58 4.47
N GLY A 74 -11.25 9.61 3.95
CA GLY A 74 -11.79 8.50 3.18
C GLY A 74 -12.81 7.69 3.98
N LEU A 75 -12.48 7.34 5.22
CA LEU A 75 -13.35 6.59 6.12
C LEU A 75 -14.67 7.33 6.39
N VAL A 76 -14.62 8.65 6.64
CA VAL A 76 -15.83 9.45 6.81
C VAL A 76 -16.74 9.37 5.58
N LYS A 77 -16.16 9.40 4.38
CA LYS A 77 -16.93 9.24 3.13
C LYS A 77 -17.52 7.84 2.99
N MET A 78 -16.79 6.79 3.39
CA MET A 78 -17.29 5.42 3.38
C MET A 78 -18.45 5.25 4.36
N MET A 79 -18.40 5.91 5.51
CA MET A 79 -19.46 5.86 6.53
C MET A 79 -20.63 6.80 6.25
N ALA A 80 -20.54 7.70 5.26
CA ALA A 80 -21.58 8.68 4.97
C ALA A 80 -22.99 8.09 4.78
N PRO A 81 -23.19 6.95 4.10
CA PRO A 81 -24.52 6.35 3.95
C PRO A 81 -25.18 5.97 5.29
N MET A 82 -24.38 5.72 6.33
CA MET A 82 -24.89 5.39 7.68
C MET A 82 -25.22 6.63 8.51
N LEU A 83 -24.89 7.83 8.04
CA LEU A 83 -25.16 9.10 8.72
C LEU A 83 -26.45 9.78 8.24
N GLU A 84 -27.15 9.19 7.27
CA GLU A 84 -28.43 9.69 6.76
C GLU A 84 -29.55 9.51 7.80
N GLU A 85 -30.64 10.29 7.70
CA GLU A 85 -31.75 10.26 8.68
C GLU A 85 -32.48 8.90 8.73
N ALA A 86 -32.42 8.11 7.65
CA ALA A 86 -32.96 6.76 7.55
C ALA A 86 -32.00 5.86 6.76
N PRO A 87 -30.93 5.34 7.38
CA PRO A 87 -29.89 4.60 6.68
C PRO A 87 -30.36 3.19 6.31
N ASP A 88 -30.10 2.77 5.08
CA ASP A 88 -30.27 1.39 4.66
C ASP A 88 -29.08 0.54 5.12
N VAL A 89 -29.21 0.02 6.34
CA VAL A 89 -28.18 -0.77 7.00
C VAL A 89 -27.89 -2.08 6.25
N GLU A 90 -28.91 -2.69 5.63
CA GLU A 90 -28.73 -3.98 4.94
C GLU A 90 -28.04 -3.80 3.61
N ALA A 91 -28.43 -2.79 2.81
CA ALA A 91 -27.70 -2.44 1.59
C ALA A 91 -26.24 -2.06 1.86
N PHE A 92 -25.98 -1.35 2.96
CA PHE A 92 -24.62 -1.01 3.38
C PHE A 92 -23.80 -2.25 3.76
N LYS A 93 -24.37 -3.19 4.52
CA LYS A 93 -23.69 -4.47 4.83
C LYS A 93 -23.41 -5.29 3.58
N GLU A 94 -24.35 -5.32 2.64
CA GLU A 94 -24.19 -6.03 1.38
C GLU A 94 -23.06 -5.42 0.54
N SER A 95 -22.98 -4.09 0.47
CA SER A 95 -21.89 -3.41 -0.25
C SER A 95 -20.53 -3.69 0.37
N LEU A 96 -20.41 -3.70 1.70
CA LEU A 96 -19.17 -4.05 2.40
C LEU A 96 -18.76 -5.51 2.16
N LYS A 97 -19.70 -6.44 2.17
CA LYS A 97 -19.43 -7.86 1.88
C LYS A 97 -18.94 -8.05 0.45
N LYS A 98 -19.58 -7.37 -0.51
CA LYS A 98 -19.16 -7.40 -1.91
C LYS A 98 -17.74 -6.85 -2.06
N GLU A 99 -17.46 -5.69 -1.47
CA GLU A 99 -16.14 -5.07 -1.51
C GLU A 99 -15.06 -5.96 -0.87
N ALA A 100 -15.35 -6.58 0.28
CA ALA A 100 -14.42 -7.52 0.91
C ALA A 100 -14.14 -8.75 0.02
N THR A 101 -15.16 -9.25 -0.68
CA THR A 101 -15.02 -10.36 -1.65
C THR A 101 -14.16 -9.93 -2.84
N ASP A 102 -14.39 -8.73 -3.37
CA ASP A 102 -13.62 -8.17 -4.47
C ASP A 102 -12.15 -7.97 -4.07
N LEU A 103 -11.87 -7.50 -2.85
CA LEU A 103 -10.51 -7.33 -2.33
C LEU A 103 -9.79 -8.67 -2.12
N ALA A 104 -10.48 -9.70 -1.63
CA ALA A 104 -9.90 -11.03 -1.46
C ALA A 104 -9.49 -11.66 -2.80
N ASN A 105 -10.28 -11.42 -3.85
CA ASN A 105 -10.03 -11.95 -5.19
C ASN A 105 -8.88 -11.25 -5.95
N LEU A 106 -8.27 -10.21 -5.38
CA LEU A 106 -7.12 -9.55 -5.99
C LEU A 106 -5.84 -10.39 -5.84
N SER A 107 -4.89 -10.18 -6.75
CA SER A 107 -3.52 -10.67 -6.58
C SER A 107 -2.96 -10.13 -5.27
N PHE A 108 -2.57 -11.03 -4.34
CA PHE A 108 -2.15 -10.69 -2.97
C PHE A 108 -3.24 -10.18 -2.01
N GLY A 109 -4.51 -10.20 -2.41
CA GLY A 109 -5.64 -9.76 -1.60
C GLY A 109 -5.73 -10.50 -0.27
N ASP A 110 -5.72 -11.84 -0.30
CA ASP A 110 -5.73 -12.68 0.89
C ASP A 110 -4.55 -12.40 1.84
N CYS A 111 -3.36 -12.20 1.30
CA CYS A 111 -2.17 -11.89 2.10
C CYS A 111 -2.29 -10.52 2.78
N LEU A 112 -2.76 -9.50 2.06
CA LEU A 112 -2.93 -8.15 2.63
C LEU A 112 -4.06 -8.13 3.67
N LEU A 113 -5.17 -8.82 3.39
CA LEU A 113 -6.29 -8.95 4.35
C LEU A 113 -5.85 -9.67 5.62
N PHE A 114 -5.06 -10.74 5.50
CA PHE A 114 -4.49 -11.44 6.65
C PHE A 114 -3.64 -10.49 7.51
N VAL A 115 -2.71 -9.75 6.91
CA VAL A 115 -1.80 -8.83 7.63
C VAL A 115 -2.56 -7.68 8.31
N VAL A 116 -3.67 -7.22 7.74
CA VAL A 116 -4.46 -6.12 8.31
C VAL A 116 -5.39 -6.60 9.42
N ALA A 117 -5.81 -7.87 9.40
CA ALA A 117 -6.70 -8.44 10.39
C ALA A 117 -5.99 -8.93 11.67
N GLU A 118 -4.68 -9.15 11.61
CA GLU A 118 -3.81 -9.57 12.71
C GLU A 118 -3.22 -8.37 13.48
#